data_AF-A0A9W9UXJ0-F1
#
_entry.id   AF-A0A9W9UXJ0-F1
#
_cell.length_a   1.000
_cell.length_b   1.000
_cell.length_c   1.000
_cell.angle_alpha   90.00
_cell.angle_beta   90.00
_cell.angle_gamma   90.00
#
_symmetry.space_group_name_H-M   'P 1'
#
loop_
_entity.id
_entity.type
_entity.pdbx_description
1 polymer ?
#
loop_
_entity_poly.entity_id
_entity_poly.type
_entity_poly.pdbx_seq_one_letter_code
_entity_poly.pdbx_strand_id
1 'polypeptide(L)'
;MPRVADHMAWKWYTSFKSKEDLNLPALTLEPDGLYRIHCNELFCRVPNCPKITPSDTLNNLRKHYAHRHPEIKLTGNSKRGGRPTLAEEHAAIDFHKALYNDHFATPGMTAAVPIKIEDSDSDLDTIKGEDIPWDS
;
A
#
# COMPACT_ATOMS: atom_id res chain seq x y z
N MET A 1 -8.22 2.22 12.46
CA MET A 1 -7.22 1.13 12.58
C MET A 1 -6.75 0.75 11.17
N PRO A 2 -5.50 0.97 10.76
CA PRO A 2 -5.07 0.61 9.42
C PRO A 2 -4.32 -0.72 9.46
N ARG A 3 -5.07 -1.80 9.53
CA ARG A 3 -4.50 -3.13 9.28
C ARG A 3 -4.48 -3.32 7.77
N VAL A 4 -3.32 -3.13 7.15
CA VAL A 4 -3.16 -3.31 5.69
C VAL A 4 -3.74 -4.65 5.24
N ALA A 5 -3.54 -5.70 6.05
CA ALA A 5 -4.04 -7.05 5.78
C ALA A 5 -5.58 -7.19 5.74
N ASP A 6 -6.30 -6.30 6.43
CA ASP A 6 -7.77 -6.34 6.46
C ASP A 6 -8.39 -5.62 5.27
N HIS A 7 -7.62 -4.76 4.58
CA HIS A 7 -8.09 -3.94 3.47
C HIS A 7 -8.33 -4.77 2.19
N MET A 8 -9.46 -4.54 1.52
CA MET A 8 -9.87 -5.30 0.34
C MET A 8 -8.85 -5.27 -0.81
N ALA A 9 -8.24 -4.10 -1.06
CA ALA A 9 -7.24 -3.94 -2.12
C ALA A 9 -5.97 -4.77 -1.85
N TRP A 10 -5.59 -4.95 -0.57
CA TRP A 10 -4.49 -5.84 -0.22
C TRP A 10 -4.87 -7.31 -0.43
N LYS A 11 -6.09 -7.71 -0.02
CA LYS A 11 -6.59 -9.08 -0.24
C LYS A 11 -6.62 -9.43 -1.74
N TRP A 12 -7.11 -8.51 -2.57
CA TRP A 12 -7.04 -8.61 -4.03
C TRP A 12 -5.60 -8.77 -4.52
N TYR A 13 -4.67 -7.91 -4.08
CA TYR A 13 -3.25 -7.99 -4.43
C TYR A 13 -2.62 -9.34 -4.05
N THR A 14 -2.96 -9.92 -2.90
CA THR A 14 -2.44 -11.23 -2.48
C THR A 14 -3.06 -12.42 -3.22
N SER A 15 -4.14 -12.21 -3.98
CA SER A 15 -4.77 -13.30 -4.74
C SER A 15 -3.97 -13.71 -5.99
N PHE A 16 -3.04 -12.85 -6.43
CA PHE A 16 -2.22 -13.10 -7.61
C PHE A 16 -1.07 -14.04 -7.33
N LYS A 17 -0.79 -14.93 -8.29
CA LYS A 17 0.35 -15.87 -8.24
C LYS A 17 1.56 -15.37 -9.03
N SER A 18 1.35 -14.44 -9.94
CA SER A 18 2.35 -13.87 -10.82
C SER A 18 2.29 -12.34 -10.77
N LYS A 19 3.45 -11.69 -10.80
CA LYS A 19 3.54 -10.24 -10.97
C LYS A 19 3.16 -9.77 -12.36
N GLU A 20 3.14 -10.65 -13.36
CA GLU A 20 2.79 -10.33 -14.75
C GLU A 20 1.29 -10.02 -14.90
N ASP A 21 0.48 -10.53 -13.97
CA ASP A 21 -0.95 -10.24 -13.87
C ASP A 21 -1.22 -8.87 -13.19
N LEU A 22 -0.18 -8.15 -12.78
CA LEU A 22 -0.25 -6.90 -12.04
C LEU A 22 0.51 -5.77 -12.77
N ASN A 23 -0.13 -4.61 -12.88
CA ASN A 23 0.52 -3.38 -13.34
C ASN A 23 1.34 -2.75 -12.20
N LEU A 24 2.48 -3.34 -11.86
CA LEU A 24 3.32 -2.83 -10.77
C LEU A 24 4.09 -1.57 -11.21
N PRO A 25 3.99 -0.44 -10.48
CA PRO A 25 4.76 0.75 -10.79
C PRO A 25 6.25 0.54 -10.46
N ALA A 26 7.13 1.35 -11.06
CA ALA A 26 8.55 1.34 -10.71
C ALA A 26 8.78 1.71 -9.23
N LEU A 27 9.95 1.32 -8.70
CA LEU A 27 10.36 1.75 -7.36
C LEU A 27 10.58 3.26 -7.31
N THR A 28 10.09 3.89 -6.24
CA THR A 28 10.29 5.31 -5.98
C THR A 28 11.63 5.52 -5.26
N LEU A 29 12.50 6.36 -5.83
CA LEU A 29 13.73 6.80 -5.17
C LEU A 29 13.41 7.96 -4.23
N GLU A 30 13.75 7.80 -2.96
CA GLU A 30 13.58 8.80 -1.92
C GLU A 30 14.75 9.81 -1.91
N PRO A 31 14.56 10.99 -1.28
CA PRO A 31 15.61 12.00 -1.16
C PRO A 31 16.88 11.52 -0.43
N ASP A 32 16.77 10.48 0.40
CA ASP A 32 17.90 9.86 1.12
C ASP A 32 18.70 8.85 0.25
N GLY A 33 18.33 8.70 -1.03
CA GLY A 33 18.95 7.77 -1.95
C GLY A 33 18.51 6.32 -1.76
N LEU A 34 17.46 6.06 -0.96
CA LEU A 34 16.89 4.73 -0.77
C LEU A 34 15.63 4.54 -1.61
N TYR A 35 15.32 3.30 -1.97
CA TYR A 35 14.12 2.95 -2.71
C TYR A 35 12.99 2.55 -1.77
N ARG A 36 11.82 3.18 -1.92
CA ARG A 36 10.66 2.93 -1.07
C ARG A 36 10.01 1.58 -1.37
N ILE A 37 9.81 0.80 -0.31
CA ILE A 37 8.98 -0.41 -0.30
C ILE A 37 7.84 -0.25 0.70
N HIS A 38 6.63 -0.68 0.34
CA HIS A 38 5.46 -0.53 1.19
C HIS A 38 5.31 -1.70 2.17
N CYS A 39 4.60 -1.48 3.28
CA CYS A 39 4.31 -2.54 4.24
C CYS A 39 3.44 -3.62 3.58
N ASN A 40 3.73 -4.89 3.90
CA ASN A 40 3.08 -6.09 3.34
C ASN A 40 3.16 -6.24 1.80
N GLU A 41 4.11 -5.56 1.16
CA GLU A 41 4.44 -5.77 -0.25
C GLU A 41 5.12 -7.15 -0.44
N LEU A 42 4.73 -7.90 -1.47
CA LEU A 42 5.17 -9.28 -1.69
C LEU A 42 5.88 -9.49 -3.04
N PHE A 43 5.60 -8.66 -4.04
CA PHE A 43 6.19 -8.75 -5.38
C PHE A 43 7.43 -7.86 -5.55
N CYS A 44 8.40 -8.34 -6.33
CA CYS A 44 9.54 -7.53 -6.73
C CYS A 44 9.17 -6.64 -7.92
N ARG A 45 9.38 -5.33 -7.77
CA ARG A 45 9.07 -4.30 -8.79
C ARG A 45 10.25 -3.96 -9.72
N VAL A 46 11.39 -4.64 -9.57
CA VAL A 46 12.55 -4.38 -10.43
C VAL A 46 12.26 -4.88 -11.85
N PRO A 47 12.45 -4.03 -12.88
CA PRO A 47 12.24 -4.45 -14.26
C PRO A 47 13.15 -5.62 -14.61
N ASN A 48 12.63 -6.57 -15.39
CA ASN A 48 13.34 -7.76 -15.83
C ASN A 48 13.86 -8.67 -14.69
N CYS A 49 13.36 -8.53 -13.46
CA CYS A 49 13.69 -9.48 -12.41
C CYS A 49 13.02 -10.85 -12.70
N PRO A 50 13.76 -11.98 -12.67
CA PRO A 50 13.21 -13.30 -12.98
C PRO A 50 12.27 -13.84 -11.88
N LYS A 51 12.23 -13.20 -10.71
CA LYS A 51 11.26 -13.55 -9.67
C LYS A 51 9.89 -13.01 -10.06
N ILE A 52 9.04 -13.92 -10.54
CA ILE A 52 7.67 -13.62 -10.97
C ILE A 52 6.68 -13.84 -9.82
N THR A 53 6.92 -14.86 -8.98
CA THR A 53 6.02 -15.25 -7.89
C THR A 53 6.14 -14.31 -6.69
N PRO A 54 5.07 -14.15 -5.89
CA PRO A 54 5.14 -13.36 -4.66
C PRO A 54 6.09 -14.02 -3.66
N SER A 55 6.61 -13.20 -2.74
CA SER A 55 7.27 -13.68 -1.53
C SER A 55 6.21 -13.94 -0.46
N ASP A 56 6.47 -14.88 0.46
CA ASP A 56 5.51 -15.14 1.55
C ASP A 56 5.42 -13.98 2.55
N THR A 57 6.52 -13.22 2.68
CA THR A 57 6.61 -12.09 3.61
C THR A 57 7.45 -10.97 3.03
N LEU A 58 7.24 -9.75 3.54
CA LEU A 58 8.05 -8.58 3.21
C LEU A 58 9.54 -8.81 3.56
N ASN A 59 9.85 -9.57 4.62
CA ASN A 59 11.23 -9.90 4.97
C ASN A 59 11.90 -10.78 3.91
N ASN A 60 11.18 -11.76 3.36
CA ASN A 60 11.68 -12.57 2.25
C ASN A 60 11.88 -11.72 0.99
N LEU A 61 11.00 -10.75 0.74
CA LEU A 61 11.16 -9.80 -0.35
C LEU A 61 12.41 -8.92 -0.14
N ARG A 62 12.62 -8.37 1.06
CA ARG A 62 13.83 -7.58 1.40
C ARG A 62 15.11 -8.39 1.20
N LYS A 63 15.13 -9.66 1.63
CA LYS A 63 16.25 -10.57 1.36
C LYS A 63 16.47 -10.76 -0.13
N HIS A 64 15.40 -10.94 -0.90
CA HIS A 64 15.50 -11.05 -2.35
C HIS A 64 16.18 -9.81 -2.98
N TYR A 65 15.79 -8.60 -2.57
CA TYR A 65 16.46 -7.36 -3.00
C TYR A 65 17.94 -7.35 -2.63
N ALA A 66 18.27 -7.65 -1.37
CA ALA A 66 19.67 -7.67 -0.93
C ALA A 66 20.56 -8.66 -1.71
N HIS A 67 20.02 -9.80 -2.16
CA HIS A 67 20.78 -10.83 -2.88
C HIS A 67 20.77 -10.70 -4.40
N ARG A 68 19.66 -10.21 -4.98
CA ARG A 68 19.44 -10.20 -6.43
C ARG A 68 19.55 -8.81 -7.05
N HIS A 69 19.44 -7.78 -6.22
CA HIS A 69 19.50 -6.37 -6.59
C HIS A 69 20.37 -5.58 -5.59
N PRO A 70 21.65 -5.95 -5.40
CA PRO A 70 22.52 -5.34 -4.39
C PRO A 70 22.74 -3.83 -4.58
N GLU A 71 22.53 -3.33 -5.79
CA GLU A 71 22.54 -1.91 -6.15
C GLU A 71 21.34 -1.14 -5.58
N ILE A 72 20.23 -1.84 -5.30
CA ILE A 72 19.00 -1.26 -4.76
C ILE A 72 19.04 -1.31 -3.23
N LYS A 73 19.24 -0.15 -2.62
CA LYS A 73 19.14 0.01 -1.17
C LYS A 73 17.71 0.40 -0.81
N LEU A 74 16.98 -0.48 -0.15
CA LEU A 74 15.59 -0.21 0.25
C LEU A 74 15.51 0.72 1.46
N THR A 75 14.42 1.49 1.56
CA THR A 75 14.07 2.21 2.78
C THR A 75 13.95 1.20 3.92
N GLY A 76 14.83 1.36 4.91
CA GLY A 76 14.82 0.53 6.10
C GLY A 76 13.65 0.91 6.99
N ASN A 77 12.43 0.50 6.67
CA ASN A 77 11.32 0.76 7.59
C ASN A 77 11.60 -0.04 8.88
N SER A 78 11.73 0.75 9.95
CA SER A 78 12.29 0.46 11.27
C SER A 78 13.75 0.00 11.28
N LYS A 79 14.61 0.82 11.87
CA LYS A 79 15.76 0.33 12.64
C LYS A 79 15.25 -0.81 13.55
N ARG A 80 15.46 -2.08 13.18
CA ARG A 80 15.10 -3.29 13.95
C ARG A 80 13.59 -3.58 14.13
N GLY A 81 12.99 -4.27 13.15
CA GLY A 81 11.86 -5.21 13.40
C GLY A 81 10.64 -4.69 14.16
N GLY A 82 10.28 -3.42 13.99
CA GLY A 82 9.15 -2.79 14.69
C GLY A 82 7.82 -2.97 13.96
N ARG A 83 6.72 -2.76 14.69
CA ARG A 83 5.39 -2.61 14.08
C ARG A 83 5.40 -1.36 13.16
N PRO A 84 4.82 -1.44 11.95
CA PRO A 84 4.61 -0.26 11.10
C PRO A 84 3.87 0.85 11.84
N THR A 85 4.26 2.08 11.57
CA THR A 85 3.52 3.27 12.02
C THR A 85 2.22 3.39 11.24
N LEU A 86 1.25 4.11 11.82
CA LEU A 86 -0.04 4.38 11.19
C LEU A 86 0.13 5.01 9.79
N ALA A 87 1.09 5.92 9.63
CA ALA A 87 1.38 6.59 8.37
C ALA A 87 1.92 5.61 7.32
N GLU A 88 2.77 4.67 7.71
CA GLU A 88 3.27 3.62 6.81
C GLU A 88 2.14 2.65 6.40
N GLU A 89 1.24 2.32 7.33
CA GLU A 89 0.07 1.49 7.03
C GLU A 89 -0.89 2.20 6.05
N HIS A 90 -1.14 3.50 6.22
CA HIS A 90 -1.93 4.30 5.28
C HIS A 90 -1.28 4.38 3.90
N ALA A 91 0.01 4.72 3.84
CA ALA A 91 0.74 4.78 2.58
C ALA A 91 0.77 3.43 1.85
N ALA A 92 0.81 2.31 2.59
CA ALA A 92 0.65 0.99 2.00
C ALA A 92 -0.77 0.76 1.48
N ILE A 93 -1.82 1.15 2.21
CA ILE A 93 -3.20 1.03 1.74
C ILE A 93 -3.41 1.82 0.45
N ASP A 94 -2.92 3.06 0.39
CA ASP A 94 -3.05 3.92 -0.79
C ASP A 94 -2.33 3.34 -2.00
N PHE A 95 -1.14 2.76 -1.79
CA PHE A 95 -0.43 2.01 -2.83
C PHE A 95 -1.27 0.85 -3.38
N HIS A 96 -1.86 0.01 -2.53
CA HIS A 96 -2.68 -1.12 -3.00
C HIS A 96 -3.99 -0.64 -3.66
N LYS A 97 -4.60 0.44 -3.17
CA LYS A 97 -5.77 1.06 -3.81
C LYS A 97 -5.44 1.58 -5.20
N ALA A 98 -4.28 2.21 -5.37
CA ALA A 98 -3.85 2.69 -6.68
C ALA A 98 -3.68 1.53 -7.67
N LEU A 99 -3.04 0.43 -7.25
CA LEU A 99 -2.92 -0.78 -8.07
C LEU A 99 -4.29 -1.37 -8.46
N TYR A 100 -5.19 -1.47 -7.48
CA TYR A 100 -6.55 -1.96 -7.70
C TYR A 100 -7.28 -1.09 -8.72
N ASN A 101 -7.30 0.22 -8.49
CA ASN A 101 -7.99 1.16 -9.37
C ASN A 101 -7.40 1.16 -10.78
N ASP A 102 -6.08 1.14 -10.94
CA ASP A 102 -5.42 1.08 -12.25
C ASP A 102 -5.83 -0.17 -13.05
N HIS A 103 -5.83 -1.32 -12.38
CA HIS A 103 -6.22 -2.59 -12.98
C HIS A 103 -7.67 -2.57 -13.51
N PHE A 104 -8.60 -1.93 -12.79
CA PHE A 104 -10.01 -1.84 -13.20
C PHE A 104 -10.36 -0.60 -14.04
N ALA A 105 -9.50 0.42 -14.07
CA ALA A 105 -9.68 1.62 -14.88
C ALA A 105 -9.26 1.43 -16.35
N THR A 106 -8.45 0.41 -16.65
CA THR A 106 -7.95 0.15 -18.01
C THR A 106 -9.03 -0.56 -18.85
N PRO A 107 -9.61 0.08 -19.89
CA PRO A 107 -10.67 -0.54 -20.69
C PRO A 107 -10.06 -1.60 -21.62
N GLY A 108 -10.21 -2.88 -21.27
CA GLY A 108 -9.74 -3.99 -22.10
C GLY A 108 -9.39 -5.28 -21.34
N MET A 109 -9.16 -5.19 -20.03
CA MET A 109 -9.12 -6.35 -19.14
C MET A 109 -10.49 -6.48 -18.47
N THR A 110 -11.14 -7.61 -18.64
CA THR A 110 -12.53 -7.91 -18.25
C THR A 110 -12.95 -7.23 -16.94
N ALA A 111 -13.82 -6.22 -17.08
CA ALA A 111 -14.45 -5.51 -15.98
C ALA A 111 -15.31 -6.46 -15.15
N ALA A 112 -14.74 -7.01 -14.08
CA ALA A 112 -15.52 -7.64 -13.03
C ALA A 112 -16.07 -6.52 -12.11
N VAL A 113 -17.33 -6.18 -12.36
CA VAL A 113 -18.31 -5.52 -11.48
C VAL A 113 -17.84 -4.24 -10.77
N PRO A 114 -18.35 -3.05 -11.17
CA PRO A 114 -18.21 -1.86 -10.34
C PRO A 114 -19.03 -2.05 -9.05
N ILE A 115 -18.36 -2.32 -7.94
CA ILE A 115 -18.95 -2.20 -6.61
C ILE A 115 -18.94 -0.72 -6.27
N LYS A 116 -20.14 -0.14 -6.09
CA LYS A 116 -20.33 1.23 -5.64
C LYS A 116 -19.53 1.46 -4.36
N ILE A 117 -18.58 2.39 -4.42
CA ILE A 117 -17.99 2.99 -3.24
C ILE A 117 -19.05 3.97 -2.74
N GLU A 118 -19.88 3.54 -1.81
CA GLU A 118 -20.65 4.46 -0.98
C GLU A 118 -19.68 4.97 0.08
N ASP A 119 -19.17 6.19 -0.13
CA ASP A 119 -18.58 7.01 0.92
C ASP A 119 -19.68 7.32 1.93
N SER A 120 -19.89 6.41 2.88
CA SER A 120 -20.77 6.63 4.02
C SER A 120 -20.04 7.42 5.11
N ASP A 121 -20.72 8.48 5.53
CA ASP A 121 -20.62 9.20 6.80
C ASP A 121 -19.62 10.37 6.84
N SER A 122 -19.89 11.35 5.97
CA SER A 122 -20.05 12.72 6.43
C SER A 122 -21.29 12.81 7.33
N ASP A 123 -21.10 13.02 8.64
CA ASP A 123 -22.02 13.79 9.51
C ASP A 123 -21.43 13.89 10.92
N LEU A 124 -20.88 15.06 11.26
CA LEU A 124 -20.88 15.53 12.63
C LEU A 124 -21.11 17.04 12.60
N ASP A 125 -22.38 17.33 12.85
CA ASP A 125 -23.01 18.63 12.87
C ASP A 125 -22.26 19.68 13.69
N THR A 126 -22.28 20.87 13.11
CA THR A 126 -22.10 22.14 13.78
C THR A 126 -23.16 22.28 14.89
N ILE A 127 -22.73 22.32 16.16
CA ILE A 127 -23.56 22.87 17.23
C ILE A 127 -22.95 24.21 17.65
N LYS A 128 -23.59 25.28 17.18
CA LYS A 128 -23.57 26.61 17.80
C LYS A 128 -24.41 26.56 19.08
N GLY A 129 -23.92 27.19 20.14
CA GLY A 129 -24.67 27.54 21.36
C GLY A 129 -23.68 28.22 22.32
N GLU A 130 -23.58 29.55 22.30
CA GLU A 130 -24.37 30.49 23.13
C GLU A 130 -23.96 30.45 24.62
N ASP A 131 -23.31 31.55 25.01
CA ASP A 131 -23.32 32.26 26.29
C ASP A 131 -23.28 31.49 27.62
N ILE A 132 -22.14 31.58 28.32
CA ILE A 132 -22.05 31.36 29.76
C ILE A 132 -21.71 32.72 30.42
N PRO A 133 -22.62 33.30 31.22
CA PRO A 133 -22.35 34.54 31.95
C PRO A 133 -21.39 34.28 33.12
N TRP A 134 -20.40 35.17 33.27
CA TRP A 134 -19.56 35.27 34.46
C TRP A 134 -20.32 36.07 35.52
N ASP A 135 -20.77 35.42 36.58
CA ASP A 135 -21.22 36.09 37.80
C ASP A 135 -20.83 35.26 39.03
N SER A 136 -19.80 35.70 39.75
CA SER A 136 -19.62 35.69 41.23
C SER A 136 -18.16 35.96 41.60
#